data_AF-N0B0D8-F1
#
_entry.id   AF-N0B0D8-F1
#
_cell.length_a   1.000
_cell.length_b   1.000
_cell.length_c   1.000
_cell.angle_alpha   90.00
_cell.angle_beta   90.00
_cell.angle_gamma   90.00
#
_symmetry.space_group_name_H-M   'P 1'
#
loop_
_entity.id
_entity.type
_entity.pdbx_description
1 polymer ?
#
loop_
_entity_poly.entity_id
_entity_poly.type
_entity_poly.pdbx_seq_one_letter_code
_entity_poly.pdbx_strand_id
1 'polypeptide(L)'
;MQNLDVLRFALAGGIYGAVCVGLATVCSLLGVPGFKPFTDLLQQFYGFYGYSVSSVGIAVGAFWGLVEGFVHFGVFAWLYNLLLRRS
;
A
#
# COMPACT_ATOMS: atom_id res chain seq x y z
N MET A 1 16.10 -21.10 -10.48
CA MET A 1 15.27 -19.89 -10.24
C MET A 1 16.04 -18.96 -9.32
N GLN A 2 15.98 -17.65 -9.53
CA GLN A 2 16.77 -16.66 -8.79
C GLN A 2 15.97 -16.14 -7.58
N ASN A 3 16.62 -15.97 -6.42
CA ASN A 3 15.98 -15.39 -5.23
C ASN A 3 15.63 -13.91 -5.46
N LEU A 4 14.54 -13.45 -4.84
CA LEU A 4 14.21 -12.03 -4.76
C LEU A 4 15.03 -11.35 -3.66
N ASP A 5 15.57 -10.17 -3.95
CA ASP A 5 16.11 -9.29 -2.91
C ASP A 5 14.96 -8.70 -2.10
N VAL A 6 14.81 -9.18 -0.87
CA VAL A 6 13.66 -8.86 0.00
C VAL A 6 13.56 -7.37 0.26
N LEU A 7 14.68 -6.69 0.51
CA LEU A 7 14.68 -5.27 0.83
C LEU A 7 14.30 -4.43 -0.38
N ARG A 8 14.91 -4.71 -1.54
CA ARG A 8 14.61 -3.96 -2.77
C ARG A 8 13.15 -4.17 -3.20
N PHE A 9 12.64 -5.39 -3.07
CA PHE A 9 11.26 -5.70 -3.42
C PHE A 9 10.26 -5.07 -2.43
N ALA A 10 10.57 -5.07 -1.13
CA ALA A 10 9.79 -4.36 -0.12
C ALA A 10 9.74 -2.85 -0.41
N LEU A 11 10.89 -2.21 -0.68
CA LEU A 11 10.94 -0.78 -1.02
C LEU A 11 10.11 -0.46 -2.27
N ALA A 12 10.22 -1.27 -3.32
CA ALA A 12 9.41 -1.12 -4.52
C ALA A 12 7.91 -1.26 -4.21
N GLY A 13 7.54 -2.24 -3.40
CA GLY A 13 6.17 -2.44 -2.92
C GLY A 13 5.64 -1.27 -2.11
N GLY A 14 6.46 -0.69 -1.24
CA GLY A 14 6.13 0.51 -0.48
C GLY A 14 5.87 1.71 -1.38
N ILE A 15 6.78 2.03 -2.30
CA ILE A 15 6.58 3.13 -3.26
C ILE A 15 5.30 2.91 -4.08
N TYR A 16 5.09 1.68 -4.58
CA TYR A 16 3.88 1.31 -5.29
C TYR A 16 2.61 1.53 -4.45
N GLY A 17 2.60 1.01 -3.21
CA GLY A 17 1.47 1.15 -2.29
C GLY A 17 1.17 2.61 -1.96
N ALA A 18 2.20 3.43 -1.74
CA ALA A 18 2.07 4.87 -1.50
C ALA A 18 1.36 5.58 -2.65
N VAL A 19 1.80 5.31 -3.88
CA VAL A 19 1.21 5.87 -5.10
C VAL A 19 -0.24 5.40 -5.26
N CYS A 20 -0.51 4.10 -5.09
CA CYS A 20 -1.85 3.54 -5.21
C CYS A 20 -2.85 4.18 -4.23
N VAL A 21 -2.49 4.26 -2.95
CA VAL A 21 -3.40 4.83 -1.93
C VAL A 21 -3.55 6.34 -2.09
N GLY A 22 -2.46 7.05 -2.40
CA GLY A 22 -2.50 8.49 -2.69
C GLY A 22 -3.41 8.80 -3.87
N LEU A 23 -3.22 8.10 -5.01
CA LEU A 23 -4.06 8.26 -6.20
C LEU A 23 -5.51 7.85 -5.94
N ALA A 24 -5.75 6.78 -5.19
CA ALA A 24 -7.12 6.38 -4.84
C ALA A 24 -7.84 7.47 -4.03
N THR A 25 -7.13 8.13 -3.11
CA THR A 25 -7.67 9.26 -2.33
C THR A 25 -7.96 10.46 -3.23
N VAL A 26 -7.05 10.80 -4.15
CA VAL A 26 -7.27 11.86 -5.16
C VAL A 26 -8.49 11.55 -6.03
N CYS A 27 -8.57 10.34 -6.58
CA CYS A 27 -9.70 9.91 -7.42
C CYS A 27 -11.03 9.96 -6.67
N SER A 28 -11.04 9.59 -5.38
CA SER A 28 -12.24 9.71 -4.55
C SER A 28 -12.66 11.16 -4.34
N LEU A 29 -11.71 12.08 -4.12
CA LEU A 29 -11.99 13.51 -3.99
C LEU A 29 -12.52 14.13 -5.29
N LEU A 30 -12.05 13.64 -6.44
CA LEU A 30 -12.52 14.06 -7.76
C LEU A 30 -13.86 13.41 -8.17
N GLY A 31 -14.43 12.55 -7.33
CA GLY A 31 -15.71 11.88 -7.61
C GLY A 31 -15.61 10.78 -8.68
N VAL A 32 -14.41 10.24 -8.91
CA VAL A 32 -14.24 9.11 -9.85
C VAL A 32 -14.99 7.89 -9.30
N PRO A 33 -15.89 7.26 -10.08
CA PRO A 33 -16.67 6.11 -9.63
C PRO A 33 -15.79 4.96 -9.13
N GLY A 34 -16.23 4.29 -8.06
CA GLY A 34 -15.55 3.11 -7.50
C GLY A 34 -14.47 3.39 -6.45
N PHE A 35 -13.94 4.61 -6.36
CA PHE A 35 -12.88 4.92 -5.38
C PHE A 35 -13.40 5.29 -3.99
N LYS A 36 -14.64 5.79 -3.89
CA LYS A 36 -15.23 6.14 -2.60
C LYS A 36 -15.37 4.93 -1.65
N PRO A 37 -15.93 3.77 -2.07
CA PRO A 37 -16.00 2.59 -1.19
C PRO A 37 -14.62 2.12 -0.72
N PHE A 38 -13.60 2.21 -1.57
CA PHE A 38 -12.23 1.83 -1.21
C PHE A 38 -11.62 2.79 -0.17
N THR A 39 -11.79 4.10 -0.34
CA THR A 39 -11.28 5.10 0.62
C THR A 39 -12.09 5.12 1.92
N ASP A 40 -13.38 4.81 1.89
CA ASP A 40 -14.20 4.59 3.09
C ASP A 40 -13.67 3.39 3.89
N LEU A 41 -13.27 2.30 3.22
CA LEU A 41 -12.62 1.15 3.86
C LEU A 41 -11.26 1.52 4.47
N LEU A 42 -10.43 2.28 3.74
CA LEU A 42 -9.18 2.79 4.29
C LEU A 42 -9.40 3.68 5.51
N GLN A 43 -10.47 4.48 5.54
CA GLN A 43 -10.84 5.29 6.69
C GLN A 43 -11.29 4.45 7.89
N GLN A 44 -11.87 3.27 7.67
CA GLN A 44 -12.17 2.34 8.77
C GLN A 44 -10.90 1.76 9.40
N PHE A 45 -9.88 1.44 8.59
CA PHE A 45 -8.60 0.91 9.09
C PHE A 45 -7.70 1.98 9.69
N TYR A 46 -7.54 3.11 8.98
CA TYR A 46 -6.54 4.12 9.27
C TYR A 46 -7.10 5.42 9.84
N GLY A 47 -8.42 5.53 10.01
CA GLY A 47 -9.08 6.72 10.54
C GLY A 47 -8.63 7.08 11.95
N PHE A 48 -8.51 6.07 12.82
CA PHE A 48 -7.95 6.24 14.16
C PHE A 48 -6.49 6.74 14.11
N TYR A 49 -5.76 6.39 13.05
CA TYR A 49 -4.38 6.78 12.80
C TYR A 49 -4.23 8.04 11.93
N GLY A 50 -5.31 8.83 11.80
CA GLY A 50 -5.28 10.16 11.16
C GLY A 50 -5.63 10.19 9.67
N TYR A 51 -5.96 9.05 9.04
CA TYR A 51 -6.43 9.06 7.65
C TYR A 51 -7.87 9.56 7.56
N SER A 52 -8.14 10.41 6.57
CA SER A 52 -9.49 10.82 6.18
C SER A 52 -9.53 11.07 4.68
N VAL A 53 -10.69 11.04 4.05
CA VAL A 53 -10.80 11.41 2.62
C VAL A 53 -10.72 12.94 2.47
N SER A 54 -9.49 13.46 2.46
CA SER A 54 -9.19 14.90 2.38
C SER A 54 -7.84 15.15 1.71
N SER A 55 -7.49 16.42 1.43
CA SER A 55 -6.18 16.77 0.86
C SER A 55 -5.02 16.36 1.79
N VAL A 56 -5.19 16.50 3.11
CA VAL A 56 -4.22 16.00 4.10
C VAL A 56 -4.20 14.47 4.10
N GLY A 57 -5.36 13.85 3.92
CA GLY A 57 -5.54 12.42 3.74
C GLY A 57 -4.76 11.80 2.60
N ILE A 58 -4.45 12.55 1.53
CA ILE A 58 -3.59 12.06 0.45
C ILE A 58 -2.20 11.72 0.99
N ALA A 59 -1.61 12.62 1.78
CA ALA A 59 -0.27 12.41 2.36
C ALA A 59 -0.29 11.30 3.41
N VAL A 60 -1.29 11.30 4.30
CA VAL A 60 -1.44 10.26 5.33
C VAL A 60 -1.72 8.89 4.70
N GLY A 61 -2.54 8.84 3.66
CA GLY A 61 -2.84 7.63 2.90
C GLY A 61 -1.63 7.12 2.15
N ALA A 62 -0.86 8.00 1.49
CA ALA A 62 0.39 7.62 0.84
C ALA A 62 1.41 7.06 1.85
N PHE A 63 1.49 7.62 3.06
CA PHE A 63 2.33 7.09 4.13
C PHE A 63 1.90 5.68 4.56
N TRP A 64 0.61 5.46 4.85
CA TRP A 64 0.12 4.12 5.21
C TRP A 64 0.25 3.13 4.06
N GLY A 65 -0.01 3.56 2.82
CA GLY A 65 0.25 2.77 1.62
C GLY A 65 1.73 2.40 1.46
N LEU A 66 2.65 3.29 1.86
CA LEU A 66 4.09 2.99 1.88
C LEU A 66 4.43 1.90 2.88
N VAL A 67 3.91 2.01 4.11
CA VAL A 67 4.16 1.05 5.18
C VAL A 67 3.59 -0.32 4.80
N GLU A 68 2.32 -0.37 4.40
CA GLU A 68 1.63 -1.60 4.03
C GLU A 68 2.26 -2.25 2.80
N GLY A 69 2.56 -1.45 1.76
CA GLY A 69 3.23 -1.94 0.57
C GLY A 69 4.60 -2.51 0.87
N PHE A 70 5.36 -1.86 1.76
CA PHE A 70 6.68 -2.34 2.19
C PHE A 70 6.57 -3.68 2.91
N VAL A 71 5.67 -3.77 3.88
CA VAL A 71 5.48 -4.98 4.69
C VAL A 71 4.97 -6.14 3.82
N HIS A 72 3.90 -5.94 3.05
CA HIS A 72 3.31 -7.00 2.24
C HIS A 72 4.28 -7.55 1.19
N PHE A 73 4.97 -6.67 0.46
CA PHE A 73 5.93 -7.12 -0.54
C PHE A 73 7.18 -7.74 0.10
N GLY A 74 7.64 -7.23 1.25
CA GLY A 74 8.70 -7.87 2.01
C GLY A 74 8.35 -9.29 2.45
N VAL A 75 7.13 -9.49 2.98
CA VAL A 75 6.61 -10.81 3.35
C VAL A 75 6.50 -11.72 2.12
N PHE A 76 5.99 -11.21 0.99
CA PHE A 76 5.92 -12.02 -0.23
C PHE A 76 7.29 -12.42 -0.78
N ALA A 77 8.27 -11.51 -0.81
CA ALA A 77 9.62 -11.86 -1.23
C ALA A 77 10.26 -12.89 -0.30
N TRP A 78 10.04 -12.75 1.01
CA TRP A 78 10.53 -13.71 2.00
C TRP A 78 9.90 -15.09 1.82
N LEU A 79 8.57 -15.16 1.67
CA LEU A 79 7.84 -16.42 1.42
C LEU A 79 8.26 -17.08 0.11
N TYR A 80 8.41 -16.30 -0.97
CA TYR A 80 8.89 -16.78 -2.26
C TYR A 80 10.27 -17.45 -2.13
N ASN A 81 11.21 -16.79 -1.46
CA ASN A 81 12.54 -17.32 -1.21
C ASN A 81 12.52 -18.57 -0.30
N LEU A 82 11.59 -18.63 0.66
CA LEU A 82 11.43 -19.81 1.52
C LEU A 82 10.97 -21.03 0.72
N LEU A 83 10.00 -20.85 -0.17
CA LEU A 83 9.48 -21.93 -1.03
C LEU A 83 10.54 -22.42 -2.02
N LEU A 84 11.33 -21.50 -2.60
CA LEU A 84 12.45 -21.82 -3.49
C LEU A 84 13.53 -22.69 -2.83
N ARG A 85 13.78 -22.51 -1.52
CA ARG A 85 14.76 -23.31 -0.79
C ARG A 85 14.26 -24.73 -0.46
N ARG A 86 12.96 -24.96 -0.55
CA ARG A 86 12.33 -26.25 -0.22
C ARG A 86 12.05 -27.12 -1.45
N SER A 87 12.15 -26.57 -2.65
CA SER A 87 12.04 -27.26 -3.94
C SER A 87 13.41 -27.71 -4.45
#